data_AF-A0A645CX01-F1
#
_entry.id   AF-A0A645CX01-F1
#
_cell.length_a   1.000
_cell.length_b   1.000
_cell.length_c   1.000
_cell.angle_alpha   90.00
_cell.angle_beta   90.00
_cell.angle_gamma   90.00
#
_symmetry.space_group_name_H-M   'P 1'
#
loop_
_entity.id
_entity.type
_entity.pdbx_description
1 polymer ?
#
loop_
_entity_poly.entity_id
_entity_poly.type
_entity_poly.pdbx_seq_one_letter_code
_entity_poly.pdbx_strand_id
1 'polypeptide(L)'
;MLIYKKRKGKTSELRDSSEWIYAVSNHEGIIDSETWLKAQKLAKINRVRAPNMGCSNRALLSGMIRCAKCGTFMRVAYGNPTKKSPTRKHYYACTLKHNSGGARCDNKNTDGPELDRLIINKLKEMSIDKSSLVKKLKEYKSSLESSSENILYTSLQKSIAQNKEQIDNIINNISLTKDAMVVKVLLDKLATLKDEESKLNKNLADLNSEMEQQDALIANCDDIISKLKNFSNLIDSLNIEGQKKLVSSIIDKVFVNGDTGAVKIKFKNL
;
A
#
# COMPACT_ATOMS: atom_id res chain seq x y z
N MET A 1 12.70 -23.43 -17.04
CA MET A 1 12.63 -22.12 -17.72
C MET A 1 13.79 -21.27 -17.23
N LEU A 2 14.66 -20.84 -18.14
CA LEU A 2 15.78 -19.94 -17.83
C LEU A 2 15.41 -18.53 -18.27
N ILE A 3 15.68 -17.52 -17.43
CA ILE A 3 15.39 -16.12 -17.72
C ILE A 3 16.71 -15.38 -17.94
N TYR A 4 16.88 -14.80 -19.12
CA TYR A 4 18.06 -14.03 -19.50
C TYR A 4 17.74 -12.54 -19.60
N LYS A 5 18.80 -11.72 -19.67
CA LYS A 5 18.70 -10.28 -19.99
C LYS A 5 17.90 -9.47 -18.96
N LYS A 6 17.84 -9.90 -17.70
CA LYS A 6 17.03 -9.26 -16.65
C LYS A 6 17.53 -7.87 -16.20
N ARG A 7 18.83 -7.58 -16.34
CA ARG A 7 19.47 -6.38 -15.76
C ARG A 7 20.15 -5.49 -16.80
N LYS A 8 20.15 -4.17 -16.58
CA LYS A 8 20.93 -3.20 -17.37
C LYS A 8 22.36 -3.10 -16.82
N GLY A 9 23.28 -3.93 -17.35
CA GLY A 9 24.71 -3.81 -17.03
C GLY A 9 25.08 -4.19 -15.58
N LYS A 10 26.11 -3.53 -15.04
CA LYS A 10 26.62 -3.77 -13.66
C LYS A 10 25.79 -3.07 -12.57
N THR A 11 25.02 -2.04 -12.93
CA THR A 11 24.04 -1.41 -12.06
C THR A 11 22.85 -2.37 -11.92
N SER A 12 22.40 -2.64 -10.69
CA SER A 12 21.40 -3.68 -10.40
C SER A 12 19.96 -3.37 -10.88
N GLU A 13 19.81 -2.43 -11.80
CA GLU A 13 18.52 -2.00 -12.34
C GLU A 13 17.93 -3.08 -13.26
N LEU A 14 16.65 -3.39 -13.03
CA LEU A 14 15.89 -4.37 -13.79
C LEU A 14 15.41 -3.75 -15.10
N ARG A 15 15.50 -4.51 -16.20
CA ARG A 15 14.84 -4.15 -17.46
C ARG A 15 13.34 -4.37 -17.35
N ASP A 16 12.58 -3.73 -18.24
CA ASP A 16 11.16 -4.01 -18.39
C ASP A 16 10.95 -5.50 -18.68
N SER A 17 9.87 -6.09 -18.14
CA SER A 17 9.59 -7.52 -18.28
C SER A 17 9.37 -7.96 -19.72
N SER A 18 8.97 -7.05 -20.61
CA SER A 18 8.85 -7.31 -22.05
C SER A 18 10.19 -7.53 -22.75
N GLU A 19 11.29 -7.03 -22.18
CA GLU A 19 12.63 -7.22 -22.72
C GLU A 19 13.31 -8.51 -22.22
N TRP A 20 12.64 -9.25 -21.32
CA TRP A 20 13.20 -10.47 -20.72
C TRP A 20 13.09 -11.63 -21.70
N ILE A 21 14.16 -12.42 -21.79
CA ILE A 21 14.20 -13.58 -22.67
C ILE A 21 13.88 -14.81 -21.82
N TYR A 22 12.82 -15.52 -22.20
CA TYR A 22 12.39 -16.76 -21.55
C TYR A 22 12.78 -17.95 -22.44
N ALA A 23 13.72 -18.76 -21.97
CA ALA A 23 14.12 -19.99 -22.66
C ALA A 23 13.46 -21.21 -22.01
N VAL A 24 12.80 -22.01 -22.83
CA VAL A 24 12.25 -23.32 -22.45
C VAL A 24 13.28 -24.39 -22.80
N SER A 25 13.44 -25.38 -21.92
CA SER A 25 14.35 -26.51 -22.15
C SER A 25 13.71 -27.51 -23.10
N ASN A 26 14.52 -28.21 -23.90
CA ASN A 26 14.04 -29.28 -24.78
C ASN A 26 13.72 -30.58 -24.04
N HIS A 27 14.10 -30.73 -22.78
CA HIS A 27 13.73 -31.92 -22.00
C HIS A 27 12.25 -31.88 -21.64
N GLU A 28 11.64 -33.05 -21.49
CA GLU A 28 10.31 -33.16 -20.90
C GLU A 28 10.34 -32.73 -19.43
N GLY A 29 9.36 -31.94 -19.01
CA GLY A 29 9.24 -31.49 -17.63
C GLY A 29 8.71 -32.60 -16.73
N ILE A 30 9.33 -32.80 -15.56
CA ILE A 30 8.87 -33.78 -14.55
C ILE A 30 7.49 -33.38 -13.98
N ILE A 31 7.20 -32.08 -13.94
CA ILE A 31 5.94 -31.52 -13.42
C ILE A 31 5.24 -30.83 -14.58
N ASP A 32 3.94 -31.06 -14.73
CA ASP A 32 3.14 -30.40 -15.74
C ASP A 32 3.08 -28.88 -15.51
N SER A 33 2.92 -28.14 -16.61
CA SER A 33 2.97 -26.68 -16.58
C SER A 33 1.85 -26.07 -15.72
N GLU A 34 0.68 -26.70 -15.69
CA GLU A 34 -0.48 -26.18 -14.96
C GLU A 34 -0.30 -26.32 -13.45
N THR A 35 0.14 -27.49 -12.98
CA THR A 35 0.49 -27.77 -11.58
C THR A 35 1.63 -26.89 -11.12
N TRP A 36 2.66 -26.69 -11.94
CA TRP A 36 3.75 -25.77 -11.63
C TRP A 36 3.24 -24.33 -11.44
N LEU A 37 2.41 -23.83 -12.34
CA LEU A 37 1.83 -22.48 -12.23
C LEU A 37 0.90 -22.35 -11.02
N LYS A 38 0.10 -23.37 -10.70
CA LYS A 38 -0.72 -23.42 -9.48
C LYS A 38 0.15 -23.35 -8.22
N ALA A 39 1.23 -24.13 -8.16
CA ALA A 39 2.18 -24.10 -7.05
C ALA A 39 2.85 -22.73 -6.88
N GLN A 40 3.27 -22.08 -7.98
CA GLN A 40 3.84 -20.73 -7.94
C GLN A 40 2.82 -19.68 -7.48
N LYS A 41 1.55 -19.78 -7.90
CA LYS A 41 0.46 -18.91 -7.41
C LYS A 41 0.24 -19.10 -5.90
N LEU A 42 0.18 -20.35 -5.43
CA LEU A 42 0.05 -20.67 -4.01
C LEU A 42 1.26 -20.17 -3.21
N ALA A 43 2.48 -20.32 -3.71
CA ALA A 43 3.68 -19.79 -3.07
C ALA A 43 3.64 -18.25 -2.94
N LYS A 44 3.16 -17.55 -3.98
CA LYS A 44 2.98 -16.08 -3.95
C LYS A 44 1.95 -15.66 -2.90
N ILE A 45 0.83 -16.37 -2.79
CA ILE A 45 -0.21 -16.13 -1.78
C ILE A 45 0.33 -16.43 -0.38
N ASN A 46 1.00 -17.57 -0.20
CA ASN A 46 1.56 -17.99 1.09
C ASN A 46 2.66 -17.06 1.58
N ARG A 47 3.43 -16.42 0.68
CA ARG A 47 4.39 -15.37 1.03
C ARG A 47 3.74 -14.19 1.77
N VAL A 48 2.47 -13.92 1.50
CA VAL A 48 1.68 -12.87 2.17
C VAL A 48 1.02 -13.40 3.45
N ARG A 49 0.57 -14.66 3.44
CA ARG A 49 -0.10 -15.30 4.60
C ARG A 49 0.84 -15.69 5.73
N ALA A 50 2.09 -16.02 5.42
CA ALA A 50 3.15 -16.29 6.37
C ALA A 50 4.26 -15.25 6.21
N PRO A 51 4.02 -13.98 6.59
CA PRO A 51 5.10 -13.02 6.66
C PRO A 51 6.16 -13.58 7.60
N ASN A 52 7.44 -13.40 7.27
CA ASN A 52 8.55 -13.76 8.14
C ASN A 52 8.51 -12.90 9.42
N MET A 53 7.56 -13.16 10.31
CA MET A 53 7.42 -12.55 11.62
C MET A 53 8.65 -12.83 12.48
N GLY A 54 9.50 -13.78 12.07
CA GLY A 54 10.69 -14.20 12.79
C GLY A 54 10.32 -14.93 14.08
N CYS A 55 11.01 -16.03 14.33
CA CYS A 55 10.67 -17.00 15.39
C CYS A 55 11.04 -16.53 16.81
N SER A 56 11.46 -15.27 16.99
CA SER A 56 11.81 -14.76 18.32
C SER A 56 10.56 -14.44 19.11
N ASN A 57 10.40 -15.14 20.24
CA ASN A 57 9.34 -14.89 21.24
C ASN A 57 9.69 -13.73 22.20
N ARG A 58 10.83 -13.06 22.02
CA ARG A 58 11.31 -11.98 22.90
C ARG A 58 11.43 -10.62 22.22
N ALA A 59 11.47 -10.59 20.90
CA ALA A 59 11.70 -9.36 20.12
C ALA A 59 10.41 -8.96 19.42
N LEU A 60 9.82 -7.85 19.85
CA LEU A 60 8.54 -7.36 19.35
C LEU A 60 8.63 -6.99 17.87
N LEU A 61 9.70 -6.31 17.47
CA LEU A 61 9.87 -5.77 16.12
C LEU A 61 10.48 -6.77 15.13
N SER A 62 10.67 -8.02 15.57
CA SER A 62 11.11 -9.11 14.70
C SER A 62 10.20 -9.22 13.47
N GLY A 63 10.80 -9.25 12.28
CA GLY A 63 10.09 -9.30 11.00
C GLY A 63 9.67 -7.93 10.43
N MET A 64 9.61 -6.88 11.24
CA MET A 64 9.23 -5.51 10.82
C MET A 64 10.43 -4.55 10.74
N ILE A 65 11.51 -4.84 11.47
CA ILE A 65 12.64 -3.94 11.60
C ILE A 65 13.62 -3.97 10.41
N ARG A 66 14.08 -2.80 10.01
CA ARG A 66 15.01 -2.53 8.91
C ARG A 66 16.10 -1.54 9.32
N CYS A 67 17.25 -1.68 8.70
CA CYS A 67 18.36 -0.75 8.87
C CYS A 67 18.06 0.54 8.09
N ALA A 68 18.15 1.69 8.74
CA ALA A 68 17.95 2.98 8.08
C ALA A 68 19.08 3.33 7.09
N LYS A 69 20.31 2.83 7.31
CA LYS A 69 21.46 3.07 6.42
C LYS A 69 21.40 2.30 5.10
N CYS A 70 21.16 0.99 5.16
CA CYS A 70 21.22 0.12 3.97
C CYS A 70 19.85 -0.46 3.54
N GLY A 71 18.78 -0.20 4.29
CA GLY A 71 17.42 -0.67 3.98
C GLY A 71 17.17 -2.18 4.18
N THR A 72 18.21 -2.97 4.45
CA THR A 72 18.08 -4.42 4.67
C THR A 72 17.42 -4.73 6.01
N PHE A 73 16.92 -5.95 6.16
CA PHE A 73 16.40 -6.46 7.43
C PHE A 73 17.43 -6.37 8.55
N MET A 74 16.94 -6.18 9.79
CA MET A 74 17.75 -6.37 10.99
C MET A 74 17.36 -7.71 11.64
N ARG A 75 18.37 -8.43 12.11
CA ARG A 75 18.24 -9.69 12.83
C ARG A 75 18.24 -9.45 14.33
N VAL A 76 17.63 -10.37 15.08
CA VAL A 76 17.79 -10.44 16.53
C VAL A 76 19.13 -11.13 16.82
N ALA A 77 19.99 -10.44 17.53
CA ALA A 77 21.24 -10.95 18.08
C ALA A 77 21.13 -11.01 19.60
N TYR A 78 21.79 -11.98 20.23
CA TYR A 78 21.80 -12.11 21.69
C TYR A 78 23.21 -11.83 22.21
N GLY A 79 23.29 -11.00 23.25
CA GLY A 79 24.52 -10.81 24.01
C GLY A 79 24.82 -12.00 24.91
N ASN A 80 26.04 -12.03 25.41
CA ASN A 80 26.46 -13.01 26.41
C ASN A 80 25.77 -12.70 27.76
N PRO A 81 25.30 -13.74 28.48
CA PRO A 81 24.81 -13.55 29.84
C PRO A 81 25.96 -13.07 30.74
N THR A 82 25.63 -12.23 31.72
CA THR A 82 26.62 -11.72 32.70
C THR A 82 26.19 -12.13 34.10
N LYS A 83 27.13 -12.14 35.07
CA LYS A 83 26.81 -12.46 36.48
C LYS A 83 25.70 -11.57 37.07
N LYS A 84 25.54 -10.35 36.55
CA LYS A 84 24.51 -9.38 36.97
C LYS A 84 23.19 -9.50 36.21
N SER A 85 23.17 -10.17 35.06
CA SER A 85 21.98 -10.37 34.23
C SER A 85 22.01 -11.76 33.61
N PRO A 86 21.43 -12.77 34.30
CA PRO A 86 21.41 -14.16 33.81
C PRO A 86 20.54 -14.31 32.55
N THR A 87 19.69 -13.33 32.24
CA THR A 87 18.91 -13.27 31.01
C THR A 87 19.73 -12.65 29.87
N ARG A 88 19.87 -13.39 28.76
CA ARG A 88 20.53 -12.87 27.56
C ARG A 88 19.76 -11.68 27.00
N LYS A 89 20.37 -10.49 27.08
CA LYS A 89 19.87 -9.26 26.43
C LYS A 89 19.92 -9.44 24.92
N HIS A 90 18.89 -8.97 24.22
CA HIS A 90 18.82 -9.05 22.77
C HIS A 90 19.00 -7.66 22.15
N TYR A 91 19.52 -7.66 20.92
CA TYR A 91 19.83 -6.48 20.13
C TYR A 91 19.29 -6.66 18.72
N TYR A 92 18.92 -5.56 18.09
CA TYR A 92 18.68 -5.52 16.66
C TYR A 92 19.98 -5.17 15.93
N ALA A 93 20.46 -6.09 15.09
CA ALA A 93 21.69 -5.93 14.33
C ALA A 93 21.39 -5.97 12.82
N CYS A 94 22.04 -5.10 12.05
CA CYS A 94 21.89 -5.13 10.59
C CYS A 94 22.40 -6.46 10.01
N THR A 95 21.57 -7.15 9.23
CA THR A 95 21.94 -8.43 8.61
C THR A 95 23.07 -8.26 7.60
N LEU A 96 23.08 -7.16 6.83
CA LEU A 96 24.14 -6.89 5.85
C LEU A 96 25.48 -6.60 6.54
N LYS A 97 25.48 -5.83 7.63
CA LYS A 97 26.66 -5.62 8.47
C LYS A 97 27.21 -6.94 8.98
N HIS A 98 26.35 -7.76 9.59
CA HIS A 98 26.74 -9.07 10.12
C HIS A 98 27.37 -9.95 9.05
N ASN A 99 26.71 -10.10 7.90
CA ASN A 99 27.15 -11.02 6.84
C ASN A 99 28.38 -10.53 6.08
N SER A 100 28.67 -9.22 6.11
CA SER A 100 29.84 -8.64 5.45
C SER A 100 30.98 -8.30 6.42
N GLY A 101 30.87 -8.66 7.70
CA GLY A 101 31.84 -8.27 8.72
C GLY A 101 31.98 -6.75 8.91
N GLY A 102 30.95 -5.98 8.54
CA GLY A 102 30.96 -4.52 8.59
C GLY A 102 31.37 -3.80 7.29
N ALA A 103 31.84 -4.53 6.27
CA ALA A 103 32.31 -3.91 5.03
C ALA A 103 31.21 -3.21 4.20
N ARG A 104 29.98 -3.73 4.24
CA ARG A 104 28.86 -3.22 3.41
C ARG A 104 27.84 -2.39 4.18
N CYS A 105 27.95 -2.35 5.50
CA CYS A 105 27.12 -1.54 6.38
C CYS A 105 27.78 -1.50 7.76
N ASP A 106 27.82 -0.33 8.37
CA ASP A 106 28.47 -0.05 9.66
C ASP A 106 27.47 0.25 10.79
N ASN A 107 26.17 0.26 10.50
CA ASN A 107 25.10 0.62 11.44
C ASN A 107 25.26 -0.07 12.81
N LYS A 108 25.31 0.71 13.89
CA LYS A 108 25.43 0.15 15.25
C LYS A 108 24.23 -0.73 15.63
N ASN A 109 24.48 -1.65 16.56
CA ASN A 109 23.44 -2.53 17.07
C ASN A 109 22.56 -1.73 18.03
N THR A 110 21.25 -1.87 17.89
CA THR A 110 20.30 -1.16 18.75
C THR A 110 19.83 -2.07 19.87
N ASP A 111 19.65 -1.49 21.06
CA ASP A 111 19.06 -2.16 22.21
C ASP A 111 17.62 -2.60 21.90
N GLY A 112 17.36 -3.91 21.95
CA GLY A 112 16.06 -4.46 21.56
C GLY A 112 14.94 -4.04 22.50
N PRO A 113 15.03 -4.37 23.81
CA PRO A 113 14.02 -3.99 24.80
C PRO A 113 13.74 -2.48 24.88
N GLU A 114 14.77 -1.64 24.78
CA GLU A 114 14.59 -0.19 24.81
C GLU A 114 13.82 0.31 23.59
N LEU A 115 14.19 -0.17 22.40
CA LEU A 115 13.50 0.18 21.15
C LEU A 115 12.05 -0.32 21.15
N ASP A 116 11.82 -1.55 21.58
CA ASP A 116 10.47 -2.14 21.68
C ASP A 116 9.58 -1.28 22.58
N ARG A 117 10.08 -0.87 23.76
CA ARG A 117 9.37 0.02 24.68
C ARG A 117 9.12 1.41 24.08
N LEU A 118 10.11 1.99 23.39
CA LEU A 118 9.98 3.29 22.75
C LEU A 118 8.88 3.27 21.67
N ILE A 119 8.85 2.23 20.84
CA ILE A 119 7.80 2.07 19.81
C ILE A 119 6.42 1.89 20.45
N ILE A 120 6.29 1.02 21.47
CA ILE A 120 5.01 0.83 22.16
C ILE A 120 4.52 2.15 22.77
N ASN A 121 5.39 2.86 23.50
CA ASN A 121 5.03 4.14 24.10
C ASN A 121 4.63 5.15 23.05
N LYS A 122 5.34 5.22 21.92
CA LYS A 122 4.98 6.16 20.85
C LYS A 122 3.65 5.83 20.20
N LEU A 123 3.36 4.54 20.00
CA LEU A 123 2.05 4.09 19.52
C LEU A 123 0.94 4.41 20.51
N LYS A 124 1.19 4.27 21.82
CA LYS A 124 0.24 4.68 22.87
C LYS A 124 0.00 6.18 22.85
N GLU A 125 1.04 7.00 22.80
CA GLU A 125 0.92 8.47 22.68
C GLU A 125 0.08 8.84 21.45
N MET A 126 0.36 8.24 20.29
CA MET A 126 -0.43 8.46 19.07
C MET A 126 -1.88 7.98 19.19
N SER A 127 -2.14 6.98 20.04
CA SER A 127 -3.50 6.47 20.30
C SER A 127 -4.27 7.32 21.32
N ILE A 128 -3.55 7.97 22.25
CA ILE A 128 -4.11 8.80 23.34
C ILE A 128 -4.32 10.24 22.87
N ASP A 129 -3.52 10.75 21.93
CA ASP A 129 -3.69 12.06 21.30
C ASP A 129 -4.88 12.05 20.32
N LYS A 130 -6.07 11.79 20.89
CA LYS A 130 -7.40 11.67 20.28
C LYS A 130 -7.80 12.87 19.42
N SER A 131 -7.12 14.01 19.55
CA SER A 131 -7.50 15.25 18.87
C SER A 131 -6.61 15.58 17.70
N SER A 132 -5.28 15.54 17.81
CA SER A 132 -4.42 16.12 16.77
C SER A 132 -4.37 15.27 15.49
N LEU A 133 -4.30 13.94 15.62
CA LEU A 133 -4.21 13.03 14.48
C LEU A 133 -5.57 12.83 13.80
N VAL A 134 -6.64 12.68 14.59
CA VAL A 134 -8.01 12.62 14.10
C VAL A 134 -8.42 13.96 13.49
N LYS A 135 -8.00 15.10 14.05
CA LYS A 135 -8.29 16.42 13.49
C LYS A 135 -7.47 16.68 12.23
N LYS A 136 -6.20 16.30 12.17
CA LYS A 136 -5.41 16.37 10.91
C LYS A 136 -5.95 15.43 9.84
N LEU A 137 -6.40 14.23 10.20
CA LEU A 137 -7.05 13.30 9.27
C LEU A 137 -8.44 13.81 8.84
N LYS A 138 -9.20 14.46 9.74
CA LYS A 138 -10.46 15.13 9.40
C LYS A 138 -10.25 16.39 8.57
N GLU A 139 -9.22 17.19 8.83
CA GLU A 139 -8.85 18.36 8.04
C GLU A 139 -8.36 17.93 6.66
N TYR A 140 -7.59 16.84 6.57
CA TYR A 140 -7.22 16.21 5.30
C TYR A 140 -8.43 15.63 4.56
N LYS A 141 -9.35 14.97 5.28
CA LYS A 141 -10.63 14.49 4.75
C LYS A 141 -11.50 15.64 4.22
N SER A 142 -11.68 16.70 5.00
CA SER A 142 -12.44 17.88 4.56
C SER A 142 -11.74 18.63 3.42
N SER A 143 -10.41 18.64 3.37
CA SER A 143 -9.65 19.20 2.24
C SER A 143 -9.81 18.38 0.96
N LEU A 144 -9.94 17.05 1.07
CA LEU A 144 -10.24 16.15 -0.04
C LEU A 144 -11.72 16.27 -0.48
N GLU A 145 -12.66 16.25 0.46
CA GLU A 145 -14.10 16.39 0.19
C GLU A 145 -14.47 17.77 -0.39
N SER A 146 -13.72 18.83 -0.04
CA SER A 146 -14.07 20.22 -0.40
C SER A 146 -13.37 20.79 -1.64
N SER A 147 -12.50 20.05 -2.32
CA SER A 147 -11.72 20.63 -3.42
C SER A 147 -12.27 20.25 -4.79
N SER A 148 -13.19 21.06 -5.32
CA SER A 148 -13.56 21.18 -6.75
C SER A 148 -14.22 19.99 -7.47
N GLU A 149 -13.90 18.75 -7.12
CA GLU A 149 -14.32 17.54 -7.84
C GLU A 149 -15.81 17.24 -7.67
N ASN A 150 -16.36 17.44 -6.48
CA ASN A 150 -17.77 17.17 -6.21
C ASN A 150 -18.71 18.19 -6.92
N ILE A 151 -18.25 19.44 -7.05
CA ILE A 151 -18.93 20.51 -7.81
C ILE A 151 -18.84 20.23 -9.32
N LEU A 152 -17.66 19.80 -9.79
CA LEU A 152 -17.48 19.36 -11.17
C LEU A 152 -18.40 18.17 -11.49
N TYR A 153 -18.45 17.17 -10.62
CA TYR A 153 -19.28 15.99 -10.76
C TYR A 153 -20.77 16.32 -10.90
N THR A 154 -21.30 17.18 -10.01
CA THR A 154 -22.70 17.63 -10.11
C THR A 154 -22.96 18.44 -11.40
N SER A 155 -22.00 19.27 -11.82
CA SER A 155 -22.11 20.04 -13.07
C SER A 155 -22.09 19.16 -14.33
N LEU A 156 -21.26 18.11 -14.34
CA LEU A 156 -21.16 17.12 -15.40
C LEU A 156 -22.43 16.28 -15.49
N GLN A 157 -22.96 15.80 -14.36
CA GLN A 157 -24.25 15.10 -14.33
C GLN A 157 -25.40 15.96 -14.86
N LYS A 158 -25.44 17.24 -14.48
CA LYS A 158 -26.46 18.18 -14.97
C LYS A 158 -26.35 18.41 -16.48
N SER A 159 -25.13 18.52 -17.00
CA SER A 159 -24.88 18.68 -18.45
C SER A 159 -25.29 17.44 -19.26
N ILE A 160 -25.05 16.24 -18.72
CA ILE A 160 -25.50 14.98 -19.34
C ILE A 160 -27.03 14.89 -19.35
N ALA A 161 -27.69 15.27 -18.25
CA ALA A 161 -29.15 15.28 -18.18
C ALA A 161 -29.77 16.24 -19.20
N GLN A 162 -29.18 17.44 -19.35
CA GLN A 162 -29.60 18.41 -20.36
C GLN A 162 -29.39 17.91 -21.80
N ASN A 163 -28.27 17.24 -22.08
CA ASN A 163 -28.03 16.65 -23.41
C ASN A 163 -29.01 15.53 -23.73
N LYS A 164 -29.38 14.69 -22.75
CA LYS A 164 -30.42 13.66 -22.94
C LYS A 164 -31.78 14.26 -23.26
N GLU A 165 -32.17 15.30 -22.53
CA GLU A 165 -33.43 16.00 -22.79
C GLU A 165 -33.46 16.66 -24.18
N GLN A 166 -32.34 17.22 -24.63
CA GLN A 166 -32.21 17.76 -25.99
C GLN A 166 -32.27 16.66 -27.06
N ILE A 167 -31.64 15.51 -26.82
CA ILE A 167 -31.70 14.35 -27.73
C ILE A 167 -33.14 13.83 -27.84
N ASP A 168 -33.85 13.64 -26.73
CA ASP A 168 -35.24 13.19 -26.72
C ASP A 168 -36.16 14.18 -27.47
N ASN A 169 -35.96 15.48 -27.27
CA ASN A 169 -36.69 16.51 -28.00
C ASN A 169 -36.39 16.48 -29.50
N ILE A 170 -35.15 16.25 -29.92
CA ILE A 170 -34.79 16.12 -31.35
C ILE A 170 -35.42 14.87 -31.95
N ILE A 171 -35.38 13.73 -31.26
CA ILE A 171 -36.01 12.47 -31.70
C ILE A 171 -37.53 12.64 -31.90
N ASN A 172 -38.19 13.31 -30.95
CA ASN A 172 -39.61 13.62 -31.05
C ASN A 172 -39.93 14.54 -32.24
N ASN A 173 -39.11 15.57 -32.49
CA ASN A 173 -39.29 16.48 -33.62
C ASN A 173 -39.02 15.83 -34.98
N ILE A 174 -38.07 14.88 -35.05
CA ILE A 174 -37.81 14.08 -36.26
C ILE A 174 -39.03 13.20 -36.59
N SER A 175 -39.67 12.61 -35.58
CA SER A 175 -40.85 11.75 -35.77
C SER A 175 -42.09 12.50 -36.29
N LEU A 176 -42.14 13.82 -36.10
CA LEU A 176 -43.27 14.68 -36.47
C LEU A 176 -43.05 15.43 -37.80
N THR A 177 -41.84 15.44 -38.35
CA THR A 177 -41.47 16.25 -39.53
C THR A 177 -41.33 15.38 -40.79
N LYS A 178 -41.90 15.82 -41.92
CA LYS A 178 -41.78 15.16 -43.23
C LYS A 178 -40.77 15.80 -44.19
N ASP A 179 -40.15 16.91 -43.79
CA ASP A 179 -39.18 17.65 -44.60
C ASP A 179 -37.78 17.00 -44.51
N ALA A 180 -37.29 16.49 -45.64
CA ALA A 180 -36.01 15.78 -45.73
C ALA A 180 -34.80 16.68 -45.40
N MET A 181 -34.88 17.99 -45.66
CA MET A 181 -33.79 18.93 -45.36
C MET A 181 -33.71 19.19 -43.85
N VAL A 182 -34.86 19.34 -43.20
CA VAL A 182 -34.96 19.54 -41.74
C VAL A 182 -34.52 18.28 -40.99
N VAL A 183 -34.93 17.10 -41.46
CA VAL A 183 -34.50 15.82 -40.88
C VAL A 183 -32.98 15.66 -40.92
N LYS A 184 -32.32 16.06 -42.02
CA LYS A 184 -30.86 15.99 -42.13
C LYS A 184 -30.15 16.90 -41.12
N VAL A 185 -30.59 18.14 -40.96
CA VAL A 185 -30.02 19.08 -39.97
C VAL A 185 -30.21 18.57 -38.53
N LEU A 186 -31.35 17.96 -38.23
CA LEU A 186 -31.63 17.37 -36.92
C LEU A 186 -30.75 16.14 -36.64
N LEU A 187 -30.49 15.31 -37.65
CA LEU A 187 -29.58 14.15 -37.54
C LEU A 187 -28.13 14.58 -37.28
N ASP A 188 -27.65 15.62 -37.95
CA ASP A 188 -26.30 16.17 -37.73
C ASP A 188 -26.17 16.75 -36.30
N LYS A 189 -27.19 17.46 -35.82
CA LYS A 189 -27.26 17.97 -34.44
C LYS A 189 -27.26 16.83 -33.42
N LEU A 190 -28.01 15.75 -33.68
CA LEU A 190 -28.09 14.56 -32.83
C LEU A 190 -26.76 13.81 -32.77
N ALA A 191 -26.05 13.69 -33.90
CA ALA A 191 -24.71 13.10 -33.92
C ALA A 191 -23.71 13.90 -33.06
N THR A 192 -23.79 15.23 -33.11
CA THR A 192 -22.92 16.12 -32.33
C THR A 192 -23.19 16.00 -30.82
N LEU A 193 -24.46 16.04 -30.42
CA LEU A 193 -24.86 15.88 -29.01
C LEU A 193 -24.49 14.51 -28.44
N LYS A 194 -24.56 13.45 -29.26
CA LYS A 194 -24.19 12.09 -28.86
C LYS A 194 -22.67 11.94 -28.69
N ASP A 195 -21.87 12.62 -29.51
CA ASP A 195 -20.42 12.68 -29.33
C ASP A 195 -20.03 13.45 -28.06
N GLU A 196 -20.70 14.57 -27.78
CA GLU A 196 -20.54 15.31 -26.53
C GLU A 196 -20.96 14.49 -25.30
N GLU A 197 -22.09 13.78 -25.36
CA GLU A 197 -22.54 12.88 -24.29
C GLU A 197 -21.51 11.77 -24.04
N SER A 198 -20.92 11.20 -25.11
CA SER A 198 -19.89 10.17 -24.98
C SER A 198 -18.63 10.71 -24.30
N LYS A 199 -18.19 11.92 -24.64
CA LYS A 199 -17.05 12.60 -24.01
C LYS A 199 -17.32 12.91 -22.53
N LEU A 200 -18.50 13.45 -22.21
CA LEU A 200 -18.90 13.75 -20.84
C LEU A 200 -19.00 12.48 -19.98
N ASN A 201 -19.55 11.38 -20.52
CA ASN A 201 -19.62 10.09 -19.83
C ASN A 201 -18.23 9.47 -19.58
N LYS A 202 -17.28 9.63 -20.51
CA LYS A 202 -15.89 9.20 -20.28
C LYS A 202 -15.24 9.98 -19.15
N ASN A 203 -15.35 11.30 -19.17
CA ASN A 203 -14.79 12.15 -18.11
C ASN A 203 -15.43 11.83 -16.75
N LEU A 204 -16.73 11.51 -16.72
CA LEU A 204 -17.43 11.11 -15.50
C LEU A 204 -16.95 9.75 -14.98
N ALA A 205 -16.70 8.79 -15.87
CA ALA A 205 -16.16 7.48 -15.50
C ALA A 205 -14.73 7.60 -14.91
N ASP A 206 -13.89 8.45 -15.51
CA ASP A 206 -12.54 8.71 -15.01
C ASP A 206 -12.58 9.38 -13.63
N LEU A 207 -13.44 10.39 -13.45
CA LEU A 207 -13.63 11.08 -12.17
C LEU A 207 -14.17 10.13 -11.08
N ASN A 208 -15.12 9.25 -11.43
CA ASN A 208 -15.63 8.22 -10.51
C ASN A 208 -14.54 7.26 -10.07
N SER A 209 -13.66 6.84 -10.98
CA SER A 209 -12.55 5.96 -10.62
C SER A 209 -11.56 6.65 -9.67
N GLU A 210 -11.34 7.96 -9.82
CA GLU A 210 -10.50 8.74 -8.91
C GLU A 210 -11.18 8.91 -7.55
N MET A 211 -12.48 9.19 -7.53
CA MET A 211 -13.28 9.28 -6.30
C MET A 211 -13.32 7.95 -5.53
N GLU A 212 -13.51 6.81 -6.21
CA GLU A 212 -13.46 5.48 -5.56
C GLU A 212 -12.09 5.19 -4.92
N GLN A 213 -11.00 5.62 -5.56
CA GLN A 213 -9.66 5.49 -4.98
C GLN A 213 -9.48 6.39 -3.75
N GLN A 214 -10.04 7.60 -3.77
CA GLN A 214 -10.04 8.49 -2.62
C GLN A 214 -10.88 7.93 -1.46
N ASP A 215 -12.07 7.40 -1.73
CA ASP A 215 -12.95 6.79 -0.73
C ASP A 215 -12.31 5.56 -0.07
N ALA A 216 -11.62 4.73 -0.86
CA ALA A 216 -10.85 3.60 -0.32
C ALA A 216 -9.73 4.08 0.63
N LEU A 217 -9.02 5.16 0.28
CA LEU A 217 -7.99 5.75 1.14
C LEU A 217 -8.58 6.33 2.45
N ILE A 218 -9.77 6.92 2.39
CA ILE A 218 -10.47 7.47 3.55
C ILE A 218 -10.94 6.34 4.48
N ALA A 219 -11.58 5.30 3.94
CA ALA A 219 -12.01 4.13 4.71
C ALA A 219 -10.84 3.43 5.40
N ASN A 220 -9.69 3.35 4.72
CA ASN A 220 -8.45 2.83 5.30
C ASN A 220 -7.95 3.66 6.49
N CYS A 221 -8.07 4.99 6.42
CA CYS A 221 -7.71 5.86 7.53
C CYS A 221 -8.62 5.64 8.75
N ASP A 222 -9.93 5.49 8.53
CA ASP A 222 -10.89 5.23 9.61
C ASP A 222 -10.64 3.87 10.29
N ASP A 223 -10.29 2.83 9.52
CA ASP A 223 -9.90 1.53 10.04
C ASP A 223 -8.63 1.62 10.91
N ILE A 224 -7.60 2.34 10.46
CA ILE A 224 -6.37 2.58 11.25
C ILE A 224 -6.68 3.32 12.55
N ILE A 225 -7.54 4.36 12.51
CA ILE A 225 -7.96 5.10 13.71
C ILE A 225 -8.67 4.17 14.70
N SER A 226 -9.57 3.30 14.22
CA SER A 226 -10.30 2.36 15.08
C SER A 226 -9.36 1.36 15.76
N LYS A 227 -8.37 0.85 15.03
CA LYS A 227 -7.34 -0.07 15.55
C LYS A 227 -6.44 0.61 16.57
N LEU A 228 -6.05 1.87 16.35
CA LEU A 228 -5.27 2.66 17.29
C LEU A 228 -6.04 2.96 18.59
N LYS A 229 -7.34 3.31 18.50
CA LYS A 229 -8.19 3.54 19.69
C LYS A 229 -8.23 2.32 20.62
N ASN A 230 -8.30 1.12 20.05
CA ASN A 230 -8.30 -0.13 20.82
C ASN A 230 -6.90 -0.57 21.25
N PHE A 231 -5.85 -0.08 20.58
CA PHE A 231 -4.46 -0.46 20.85
C PHE A 231 -4.02 -0.14 22.28
N SER A 232 -4.27 1.08 22.76
CA SER A 232 -3.80 1.52 24.08
C SER A 232 -4.33 0.67 25.23
N ASN A 233 -5.57 0.17 25.12
CA ASN A 233 -6.21 -0.62 26.17
C ASN A 233 -5.82 -2.10 26.10
N LEU A 234 -5.51 -2.61 24.90
CA LEU A 234 -5.23 -4.03 24.67
C LEU A 234 -3.74 -4.37 24.78
N ILE A 235 -2.84 -3.46 24.45
CA ILE A 235 -1.41 -3.79 24.32
C ILE A 235 -0.76 -4.22 25.64
N ASP A 236 -1.19 -3.66 26.77
CA ASP A 236 -0.60 -3.94 28.09
C ASP A 236 -1.08 -5.26 28.71
N SER A 237 -2.26 -5.76 28.31
CA SER A 237 -2.81 -7.03 28.79
C SER A 237 -2.41 -8.22 27.92
N LEU A 238 -1.83 -7.98 26.74
CA LEU A 238 -1.41 -9.02 25.79
C LEU A 238 0.00 -9.54 26.09
N ASN A 239 0.22 -10.83 25.81
CA ASN A 239 1.55 -11.44 25.78
C ASN A 239 2.37 -10.94 24.57
N ILE A 240 3.69 -11.19 24.54
CA ILE A 240 4.59 -10.69 23.47
C ILE A 240 4.13 -11.09 22.06
N GLU A 241 3.55 -12.27 21.90
CA GLU A 241 3.03 -12.74 20.62
C GLU A 241 1.77 -11.98 20.17
N GLY A 242 0.85 -11.73 21.10
CA GLY A 242 -0.33 -10.89 20.89
C GLY A 242 0.04 -9.43 20.62
N GLN A 243 0.99 -8.89 21.38
CA GLN A 243 1.55 -7.55 21.16
C GLN A 243 2.14 -7.43 19.77
N LYS A 244 2.92 -8.43 19.33
CA LYS A 244 3.54 -8.47 18.01
C LYS A 244 2.50 -8.53 16.89
N LYS A 245 1.46 -9.35 17.02
CA LYS A 245 0.35 -9.40 16.06
C LYS A 245 -0.34 -8.04 15.94
N LEU A 246 -0.66 -7.42 17.07
CA LEU A 246 -1.32 -6.13 17.13
C LEU A 246 -0.45 -5.01 16.52
N VAL A 247 0.83 -4.95 16.89
CA VAL A 247 1.80 -4.00 16.31
C VAL A 247 1.97 -4.22 14.81
N SER A 248 2.04 -5.47 14.35
CA SER A 248 2.15 -5.81 12.92
C SER A 248 0.89 -5.47 12.11
N SER A 249 -0.26 -5.28 12.76
CA SER A 249 -1.49 -4.81 12.10
C SER A 249 -1.39 -3.34 11.71
N ILE A 250 -0.68 -2.55 12.52
CA ILE A 250 -0.57 -1.09 12.39
C ILE A 250 0.70 -0.70 11.61
N ILE A 251 1.82 -1.35 11.92
CA ILE A 251 3.14 -1.03 11.36
C ILE A 251 3.49 -2.00 10.21
N ASP A 252 3.92 -1.46 9.06
CA ASP A 252 4.56 -2.25 7.99
C ASP A 252 6.04 -2.47 8.35
N LYS A 253 6.78 -1.38 8.53
CA LYS A 253 8.24 -1.41 8.71
C LYS A 253 8.72 -0.37 9.71
N VAL A 254 9.77 -0.70 10.46
CA VAL A 254 10.47 0.24 11.35
C VAL A 254 11.91 0.36 10.87
N PHE A 255 12.35 1.56 10.50
CA PHE A 255 13.72 1.85 10.09
C PHE A 255 14.49 2.45 11.25
N VAL A 256 15.64 1.87 11.58
CA VAL A 256 16.45 2.26 12.74
C VAL A 256 17.87 2.60 12.32
N ASN A 257 18.34 3.77 12.74
CA ASN A 257 19.74 4.16 12.68
C ASN A 257 20.36 4.00 14.08
N GLY A 258 21.30 3.06 14.21
CA GLY A 258 21.95 2.78 15.50
C GLY A 258 22.99 3.83 15.89
N ASP A 259 23.41 4.70 14.97
CA ASP A 259 24.41 5.74 15.24
C ASP A 259 23.78 7.03 15.77
N THR A 260 22.65 7.42 15.20
CA THR A 260 21.93 8.64 15.58
C THR A 260 20.77 8.37 16.55
N GLY A 261 20.38 7.11 16.72
CA GLY A 261 19.15 6.74 17.44
C GLY A 261 17.87 7.10 16.70
N ALA A 262 17.95 7.60 15.46
CA ALA A 262 16.78 7.99 14.69
C ALA A 262 15.94 6.76 14.29
N VAL A 263 14.63 6.85 14.56
CA VAL A 263 13.66 5.81 14.24
C VAL A 263 12.59 6.38 13.32
N LYS A 264 12.36 5.72 12.18
CA LYS A 264 11.30 6.07 11.23
C LYS A 264 10.32 4.91 11.11
N ILE A 265 9.06 5.17 11.41
CA ILE A 265 7.98 4.17 11.35
C ILE A 265 7.25 4.33 10.02
N LYS A 266 7.04 3.22 9.32
CA LYS A 266 6.17 3.13 8.16
C LYS A 266 4.92 2.34 8.54
N PHE A 267 3.77 3.00 8.50
CA PHE A 267 2.48 2.36 8.72
C PHE A 267 2.07 1.51 7.52
N LYS A 268 1.23 0.50 7.74
CA LYS A 268 0.62 -0.25 6.64
C LYS A 268 -0.37 0.67 5.92
N ASN A 269 -0.13 0.90 4.63
CA ASN A 269 -1.20 1.25 3.72
C ASN A 269 -1.92 -0.07 3.39
N LEU A 270 -3.24 -0.11 3.54
CA LEU A 270 -4.05 -1.23 3.10
C LEU A 270 -4.51 -1.00 1.66
#